data_AF-I6CB55-F1
#
_entry.id   AF-I6CB55-F1
#
_cell.length_a   1.000
_cell.length_b   1.000
_cell.length_c   1.000
_cell.angle_alpha   90.00
_cell.angle_beta   90.00
_cell.angle_gamma   90.00
#
_symmetry.space_group_name_H-M   'P 1'
#
loop_
_entity.id
_entity.type
_entity.pdbx_description
1 polymer ?
#
loop_
_entity_poly.entity_id
_entity_poly.type
_entity_poly.pdbx_seq_one_letter_code
_entity_poly.pdbx_strand_id
1 'polypeptide(L)'
;MALLAGISATSWSYTGMASICYMTGEIKNPGKTMPRALIGSCLLVLVLYTLLALVISDLMPFDKLANSETPISDALTWIPALGSTAGIFVAITAMIVILGSLSSCVMYQPRLEYAMAKDNLFFKCFGHVHPKYNTPDVSIILQGALGIFFIFVSDLTSLLGYFTLVMCFKNTLTFGSIIWCRKRDDYKPLWRTPAFGLMTTLAIASSLILVASTFVWAPIPGLICAVIVIATDLPAYAFWAKRSRQLNALS
;
A
#
# COMPACT_ATOMS: atom_id res chain seq x y z
N MET A 1 -11.28 13.30 18.82
CA MET A 1 -10.31 12.18 18.89
C MET A 1 -10.85 10.90 18.27
N ALA A 2 -12.06 10.42 18.63
CA ALA A 2 -12.64 9.19 18.06
C ALA A 2 -12.76 9.17 16.52
N LEU A 3 -13.18 10.29 15.90
CA LEU A 3 -13.26 10.39 14.44
C LEU A 3 -11.90 10.20 13.74
N LEU A 4 -10.84 10.81 14.28
CA LEU A 4 -9.49 10.70 13.71
C LEU A 4 -8.96 9.26 13.83
N ALA A 5 -9.19 8.61 14.97
CA ALA A 5 -8.84 7.22 15.17
C ALA A 5 -9.59 6.29 14.18
N GLY A 6 -10.89 6.52 13.96
CA GLY A 6 -11.69 5.77 12.99
C GLY A 6 -11.23 5.97 11.54
N ILE A 7 -10.89 7.21 11.15
CA ILE A 7 -10.30 7.51 9.84
C ILE A 7 -8.97 6.76 9.69
N SER A 8 -8.13 6.76 10.73
CA SER A 8 -6.84 6.08 10.70
C SER A 8 -6.99 4.55 10.55
N ALA A 9 -7.89 3.95 11.31
CA ALA A 9 -8.13 2.49 11.26
C ALA A 9 -8.67 2.04 9.90
N THR A 10 -9.56 2.83 9.28
CA THR A 10 -10.17 2.51 7.99
C THR A 10 -9.27 2.82 6.80
N SER A 11 -8.31 3.74 6.94
CA SER A 11 -7.43 4.14 5.83
C SER A 11 -6.54 3.01 5.32
N TRP A 12 -6.24 2.02 6.17
CA TRP A 12 -5.52 0.83 5.73
C TRP A 12 -6.32 0.01 4.73
N SER A 13 -7.65 -0.06 4.88
CA SER A 13 -8.53 -0.78 3.95
C SER A 13 -8.57 -0.15 2.55
N TYR A 14 -8.26 1.15 2.43
CA TYR A 14 -8.21 1.86 1.14
C TYR A 14 -6.81 1.91 0.52
N THR A 15 -5.83 1.27 1.15
CA THR A 15 -4.45 1.20 0.65
C THR A 15 -4.33 0.18 -0.49
N GLY A 16 -3.48 0.47 -1.47
CA GLY A 16 -3.14 -0.47 -2.56
C GLY A 16 -3.29 0.10 -3.97
N MET A 17 -3.96 1.24 -4.11
CA MET A 17 -4.19 1.89 -5.42
C MET A 17 -2.88 2.21 -6.17
N ALA A 18 -1.82 2.54 -5.44
CA ALA A 18 -0.50 2.83 -6.02
C ALA A 18 0.18 1.60 -6.64
N SER A 19 -0.19 0.38 -6.24
CA SER A 19 0.46 -0.85 -6.69
C SER A 19 0.26 -1.10 -8.18
N ILE A 20 -0.91 -0.71 -8.72
CA ILE A 20 -1.22 -0.83 -10.15
C ILE A 20 -0.29 0.06 -10.99
N CYS A 21 0.18 1.18 -10.43
CA CYS A 21 1.08 2.09 -11.12
C CYS A 21 2.44 1.46 -11.45
N TYR A 22 2.91 0.47 -10.67
CA TYR A 22 4.16 -0.22 -10.96
C TYR A 22 4.08 -1.14 -12.18
N MET A 23 2.88 -1.55 -12.56
CA MET A 23 2.62 -2.42 -13.72
C MET A 23 2.17 -1.63 -14.95
N THR A 24 2.23 -0.29 -14.92
CA THR A 24 1.80 0.57 -16.03
C THR A 24 2.46 0.22 -17.36
N GLY A 25 3.72 -0.25 -17.33
CA GLY A 25 4.46 -0.64 -18.54
C GLY A 25 3.91 -1.88 -19.26
N GLU A 26 3.13 -2.71 -18.57
CA GLU A 26 2.53 -3.94 -19.12
C GLU A 26 1.07 -3.73 -19.55
N ILE A 27 0.49 -2.56 -19.25
CA ILE A 27 -0.92 -2.26 -19.50
C ILE A 27 -1.10 -1.71 -20.93
N LYS A 28 -2.09 -2.24 -21.65
CA LYS A 28 -2.48 -1.72 -22.97
C LYS A 28 -3.09 -0.31 -22.84
N ASN A 29 -2.53 0.67 -23.54
CA ASN A 29 -2.96 2.07 -23.54
C ASN A 29 -3.06 2.70 -22.14
N PRO A 30 -1.94 2.79 -21.40
CA PRO A 30 -1.94 3.19 -19.99
C PRO A 30 -2.52 4.59 -19.77
N GLY A 31 -2.32 5.54 -20.70
CA GLY A 31 -2.82 6.91 -20.56
C GLY A 31 -4.33 7.06 -20.45
N LYS A 32 -5.12 6.11 -20.97
CA LYS A 32 -6.60 6.11 -20.86
C LYS A 32 -7.11 5.05 -19.89
N THR A 33 -6.47 3.90 -19.84
CA THR A 33 -6.90 2.76 -19.01
C THR A 33 -6.61 3.03 -17.54
N MET A 34 -5.43 3.55 -17.19
CA MET A 34 -5.03 3.78 -15.79
C MET A 34 -5.95 4.77 -15.06
N PRO A 35 -6.26 5.97 -15.60
CA PRO A 35 -7.11 6.91 -14.87
C PRO A 35 -8.53 6.38 -14.66
N ARG A 36 -9.09 5.67 -15.66
CA ARG A 36 -10.43 5.07 -15.58
C ARG A 36 -10.46 3.93 -14.56
N ALA A 37 -9.44 3.07 -14.55
CA ALA A 37 -9.32 1.99 -13.59
C ALA A 37 -9.20 2.52 -12.16
N LEU A 38 -8.31 3.49 -11.92
CA LEU A 38 -8.10 4.08 -10.59
C LEU A 38 -9.33 4.83 -10.06
N ILE A 39 -9.97 5.65 -10.89
CA ILE A 39 -11.18 6.39 -10.45
C ILE A 39 -12.34 5.42 -10.26
N GLY A 40 -12.54 4.49 -11.20
CA GLY A 40 -13.61 3.50 -11.15
C GLY A 40 -13.48 2.57 -9.95
N SER A 41 -12.29 2.04 -9.66
CA SER A 41 -12.07 1.18 -8.51
C SER A 41 -12.24 1.95 -7.19
N CYS A 42 -11.76 3.19 -7.12
CA CYS A 42 -11.93 4.03 -5.93
C CYS A 42 -13.42 4.26 -5.59
N LEU A 43 -14.23 4.66 -6.59
CA LEU A 43 -15.66 4.88 -6.40
C LEU A 43 -16.40 3.59 -6.05
N LEU A 44 -16.05 2.48 -6.70
CA LEU A 44 -16.66 1.18 -6.41
C LEU A 44 -16.37 0.73 -4.98
N VAL A 45 -15.11 0.82 -4.53
CA VAL A 45 -14.72 0.45 -3.16
C VAL A 45 -15.39 1.37 -2.14
N LEU A 46 -15.48 2.67 -2.42
CA LEU A 46 -16.18 3.62 -1.57
C LEU A 46 -17.65 3.20 -1.34
N VAL A 47 -18.37 2.88 -2.41
CA VAL A 47 -19.77 2.45 -2.34
C VAL A 47 -19.89 1.14 -1.58
N LEU A 48 -19.08 0.12 -1.92
CA LEU A 48 -19.14 -1.19 -1.28
C LEU A 48 -18.83 -1.12 0.22
N TYR A 49 -17.81 -0.37 0.62
CA TYR A 49 -17.43 -0.26 2.03
C TYR A 49 -18.47 0.53 2.84
N THR A 50 -19.05 1.58 2.25
CA THR A 50 -20.13 2.33 2.88
C THR A 50 -21.37 1.46 3.08
N LEU A 51 -21.78 0.72 2.04
CA LEU A 51 -22.92 -0.20 2.14
C LEU A 51 -22.67 -1.30 3.17
N LEU A 52 -21.47 -1.89 3.19
CA LEU A 52 -21.12 -2.91 4.17
C LEU A 52 -21.20 -2.37 5.60
N ALA A 53 -20.65 -1.16 5.85
CA ALA A 53 -20.70 -0.53 7.16
C ALA A 53 -22.15 -0.24 7.62
N LEU A 54 -23.01 0.21 6.70
CA LEU A 54 -24.44 0.45 6.99
C LEU A 54 -25.17 -0.85 7.35
N VAL A 55 -24.98 -1.92 6.56
CA VAL A 55 -25.62 -3.22 6.81
C VAL A 55 -25.17 -3.81 8.14
N ILE A 56 -23.87 -3.79 8.45
CA ILE A 56 -23.35 -4.33 9.71
C ILE A 56 -23.86 -3.53 10.92
N SER A 57 -23.94 -2.20 10.80
CA SER A 57 -24.41 -1.34 11.88
C SER A 57 -25.91 -1.53 12.17
N ASP A 58 -26.69 -1.94 11.18
CA ASP A 58 -28.13 -2.25 11.34
C ASP A 58 -28.35 -3.66 11.93
N LEU A 59 -27.46 -4.61 11.63
CA LEU A 59 -27.57 -6.00 12.07
C LEU A 59 -27.17 -6.24 13.54
N MET A 60 -26.22 -5.48 14.08
CA MET A 60 -25.65 -5.75 15.40
C MET A 60 -25.49 -4.47 16.26
N PRO A 61 -25.86 -4.52 17.57
CA PRO A 61 -25.64 -3.40 18.47
C PRO A 61 -24.17 -2.97 18.56
N PHE A 62 -23.93 -1.66 18.64
CA PHE A 62 -22.59 -1.05 18.59
C PHE A 62 -21.63 -1.61 19.66
N ASP A 63 -22.12 -1.88 20.88
CA ASP A 63 -21.28 -2.41 21.96
C ASP A 63 -20.72 -3.80 21.66
N LYS A 64 -21.48 -4.64 20.94
CA LYS A 64 -21.00 -5.96 20.51
C LYS A 64 -20.06 -5.85 19.31
N LEU A 65 -20.33 -4.91 18.41
CA LEU A 65 -19.48 -4.63 17.26
C LEU A 65 -18.08 -4.14 17.67
N ALA A 66 -18.01 -3.26 18.68
CA ALA A 66 -16.77 -2.69 19.16
C ALA A 66 -15.85 -3.70 19.88
N ASN A 67 -16.42 -4.77 20.45
CA ASN A 67 -15.70 -5.79 21.20
C ASN A 67 -15.45 -7.09 20.41
N SER A 68 -15.86 -7.16 19.15
CA SER A 68 -15.68 -8.36 18.32
C SER A 68 -14.36 -8.33 17.56
N GLU A 69 -13.62 -9.44 17.58
CA GLU A 69 -12.46 -9.65 16.72
C GLU A 69 -12.86 -10.02 15.28
N THR A 70 -14.08 -10.53 15.08
CA THR A 70 -14.62 -10.97 13.79
C THR A 70 -15.99 -10.33 13.49
N PRO A 71 -16.07 -8.99 13.41
CA PRO A 71 -17.35 -8.26 13.39
C PRO A 71 -18.26 -8.62 12.21
N ILE A 72 -17.67 -8.98 11.06
CA ILE A 72 -18.43 -9.38 9.86
C ILE A 72 -19.06 -10.77 10.07
N SER A 73 -18.28 -11.73 10.57
CA SER A 73 -18.78 -13.09 10.84
C SER A 73 -19.86 -13.05 11.91
N ASP A 74 -19.62 -12.29 12.97
CA ASP A 74 -20.55 -12.16 14.09
C ASP A 74 -21.86 -11.51 13.65
N ALA A 75 -21.81 -10.41 12.90
CA ALA A 75 -23.00 -9.75 12.37
C ALA A 75 -23.85 -10.67 11.48
N LEU A 76 -23.22 -11.58 10.72
CA LEU A 76 -23.92 -12.52 9.85
C LEU A 76 -24.66 -13.63 10.64
N THR A 77 -24.26 -13.94 11.87
CA THR A 77 -24.99 -14.89 12.71
C THR A 77 -26.36 -14.36 13.17
N TRP A 78 -26.54 -13.04 13.16
CA TRP A 78 -27.82 -12.39 13.50
C TRP A 78 -28.84 -12.46 12.37
N ILE A 79 -28.42 -12.84 11.15
CA ILE A 79 -29.35 -13.05 10.03
C ILE A 79 -30.00 -14.43 10.19
N PRO A 80 -31.33 -14.50 10.40
CA PRO A 80 -32.02 -15.77 10.70
C PRO A 80 -31.86 -16.83 9.61
N ALA A 81 -31.62 -16.41 8.36
CA ALA A 81 -31.47 -17.29 7.20
C ALA A 81 -30.07 -17.93 7.07
N LEU A 82 -29.04 -17.39 7.74
CA LEU A 82 -27.64 -17.79 7.55
C LEU A 82 -27.02 -18.46 8.78
N GLY A 83 -27.56 -18.24 9.98
CA GLY A 83 -27.22 -19.02 11.18
C GLY A 83 -25.72 -19.28 11.38
N SER A 84 -25.33 -20.52 11.71
CA SER A 84 -23.91 -20.90 11.92
C SER A 84 -23.13 -21.18 10.63
N THR A 85 -23.80 -21.42 9.50
CA THR A 85 -23.15 -21.65 8.20
C THR A 85 -22.57 -20.35 7.62
N ALA A 86 -23.05 -19.19 8.07
CA ALA A 86 -22.55 -17.88 7.69
C ALA A 86 -21.06 -17.70 8.01
N GLY A 87 -20.61 -18.11 9.20
CA GLY A 87 -19.21 -17.95 9.63
C GLY A 87 -18.23 -18.74 8.77
N ILE A 88 -18.60 -19.97 8.39
CA ILE A 88 -17.77 -20.83 7.51
C ILE A 88 -17.64 -20.19 6.12
N PHE A 89 -18.75 -19.69 5.57
CA PHE A 89 -18.74 -19.03 4.27
C PHE A 89 -17.86 -17.77 4.26
N VAL A 90 -17.95 -16.96 5.32
CA VAL A 90 -17.10 -15.77 5.49
C VAL A 90 -15.63 -16.16 5.60
N ALA A 91 -15.30 -17.18 6.39
CA ALA A 91 -13.92 -17.63 6.55
C ALA A 91 -13.33 -18.12 5.22
N ILE A 92 -14.07 -18.93 4.45
CA ILE A 92 -13.62 -19.42 3.13
C ILE A 92 -13.42 -18.25 2.17
N THR A 93 -14.39 -17.33 2.12
CA THR A 93 -14.31 -16.15 1.24
C THR A 93 -13.12 -15.26 1.63
N ALA A 94 -12.90 -15.05 2.94
CA ALA A 94 -11.77 -14.29 3.45
C ALA A 94 -10.43 -14.95 3.06
N MET A 95 -10.31 -16.27 3.18
CA MET A 95 -9.12 -16.99 2.73
C MET A 95 -8.83 -16.78 1.24
N ILE A 96 -9.85 -16.89 0.38
CA ILE A 96 -9.71 -16.65 -1.06
C ILE A 96 -9.23 -15.22 -1.34
N VAL A 97 -9.82 -14.23 -0.65
CA VAL A 97 -9.44 -12.80 -0.79
C VAL A 97 -8.00 -12.56 -0.32
N ILE A 98 -7.59 -13.14 0.81
CA ILE A 98 -6.23 -13.01 1.34
C ILE A 98 -5.22 -13.62 0.37
N LEU A 99 -5.50 -14.81 -0.17
CA LEU A 99 -4.62 -15.46 -1.16
C LEU A 99 -4.51 -14.64 -2.45
N GLY A 100 -5.62 -14.07 -2.93
CA GLY A 100 -5.62 -13.16 -4.09
C GLY A 100 -4.81 -11.89 -3.85
N SER A 101 -4.95 -11.30 -2.65
CA SER A 101 -4.17 -10.13 -2.24
C SER A 101 -2.67 -10.45 -2.16
N LEU A 102 -2.31 -11.58 -1.53
CA LEU A 102 -0.93 -12.05 -1.43
C LEU A 102 -0.30 -12.25 -2.82
N SER A 103 -1.01 -12.92 -3.73
CA SER A 103 -0.57 -13.12 -5.11
C SER A 103 -0.27 -11.78 -5.81
N SER A 104 -1.17 -10.79 -5.63
CA SER A 104 -0.96 -9.45 -6.19
C SER A 104 0.29 -8.77 -5.61
N CYS A 105 0.52 -8.86 -4.29
CA CYS A 105 1.70 -8.35 -3.60
C CYS A 105 3.01 -8.95 -4.11
N VAL A 106 3.02 -10.26 -4.38
CA VAL A 106 4.20 -10.95 -4.95
C VAL A 106 4.44 -10.51 -6.40
N MET A 107 3.40 -10.14 -7.13
CA MET A 107 3.55 -9.66 -8.51
C MET A 107 4.14 -8.25 -8.59
N TYR A 108 3.55 -7.24 -7.94
CA TYR A 108 3.97 -5.85 -8.21
C TYR A 108 5.28 -5.45 -7.51
N GLN A 109 5.59 -6.02 -6.35
CA GLN A 109 6.72 -5.59 -5.51
C GLN A 109 8.08 -5.78 -6.19
N PRO A 110 8.39 -6.93 -6.82
CA PRO A 110 9.65 -7.15 -7.56
C PRO A 110 9.91 -6.14 -8.68
N ARG A 111 8.86 -5.62 -9.31
CA ARG A 111 8.98 -4.68 -10.43
C ARG A 111 9.55 -3.33 -9.98
N LEU A 112 9.25 -2.93 -8.74
CA LEU A 112 9.81 -1.72 -8.15
C LEU A 112 11.32 -1.87 -7.94
N GLU A 113 11.76 -2.98 -7.35
CA GLU A 113 13.19 -3.27 -7.10
C GLU A 113 13.98 -3.43 -8.40
N TYR A 114 13.38 -4.10 -9.39
CA TYR A 114 13.94 -4.23 -10.73
C TYR A 114 14.16 -2.87 -11.41
N ALA A 115 13.16 -1.98 -11.35
CA ALA A 115 13.29 -0.63 -11.91
C ALA A 115 14.41 0.17 -11.22
N MET A 116 14.48 0.10 -9.88
CA MET A 116 15.55 0.76 -9.12
C MET A 116 16.94 0.20 -9.44
N ALA A 117 17.06 -1.12 -9.63
CA ALA A 117 18.31 -1.76 -10.01
C ALA A 117 18.77 -1.37 -11.41
N LYS A 118 17.83 -1.23 -12.36
CA LYS A 118 18.11 -0.77 -13.73
C LYS A 118 18.62 0.68 -13.78
N ASP A 119 18.13 1.53 -12.88
CA ASP A 119 18.58 2.92 -12.74
C ASP A 119 19.90 3.06 -11.93
N ASN A 120 20.56 1.94 -11.60
CA ASN A 120 21.74 1.85 -10.73
C ASN A 120 21.53 2.48 -9.33
N LEU A 121 20.26 2.59 -8.89
CA LEU A 121 19.87 3.10 -7.57
C LEU A 121 19.68 1.98 -6.53
N PHE A 122 19.91 0.72 -6.93
CA PHE A 122 19.82 -0.45 -6.08
C PHE A 122 20.87 -1.50 -6.46
N PHE A 123 20.98 -2.59 -5.68
CA PHE A 123 21.93 -3.66 -5.98
C PHE A 123 21.62 -4.30 -7.33
N LYS A 124 22.65 -4.51 -8.16
CA LYS A 124 22.51 -5.05 -9.52
C LYS A 124 21.87 -6.45 -9.58
N CYS A 125 21.98 -7.22 -8.50
CA CYS A 125 21.37 -8.55 -8.38
C CYS A 125 19.83 -8.52 -8.56
N PHE A 126 19.16 -7.45 -8.14
CA PHE A 126 17.71 -7.28 -8.31
C PHE A 126 17.31 -6.90 -9.75
N GLY A 127 18.30 -6.58 -10.60
CA GLY A 127 18.11 -6.41 -12.03
C GLY A 127 18.09 -7.73 -12.81
N HIS A 128 18.34 -8.87 -12.15
CA HIS A 128 18.27 -10.18 -12.80
C HIS A 128 16.81 -10.53 -13.11
N VAL A 129 16.57 -11.01 -14.32
CA VAL A 129 15.25 -11.43 -14.79
C VAL A 129 15.36 -12.88 -15.24
N HIS A 130 14.50 -13.74 -14.72
CA HIS A 130 14.53 -15.15 -15.03
C HIS A 130 14.26 -15.41 -16.53
N PRO A 131 15.15 -16.12 -17.25
CA PRO A 131 15.12 -16.21 -18.71
C PRO A 131 13.85 -16.90 -19.27
N LYS A 132 13.22 -17.78 -18.48
CA LYS A 132 11.99 -18.49 -18.88
C LYS A 132 10.70 -17.77 -18.50
N TYR A 133 10.71 -17.03 -17.39
CA TYR A 133 9.48 -16.50 -16.77
C TYR A 133 9.40 -14.97 -16.87
N ASN A 134 10.47 -14.31 -17.33
CA ASN A 134 10.58 -12.85 -17.45
C ASN A 134 10.20 -12.11 -16.15
N THR A 135 10.51 -12.72 -14.99
CA THR A 135 10.21 -12.18 -13.67
C THR A 135 11.50 -11.95 -12.85
N PRO A 136 11.55 -10.93 -11.98
CA PRO A 136 12.70 -10.71 -11.09
C PRO A 136 12.68 -11.75 -9.96
N ASP A 137 13.39 -12.83 -10.15
CA ASP A 137 13.44 -14.00 -9.25
C ASP A 137 14.13 -13.68 -7.92
N VAL A 138 15.23 -12.94 -7.93
CA VAL A 138 15.97 -12.54 -6.71
C VAL A 138 15.09 -11.72 -5.77
N SER A 139 14.32 -10.77 -6.31
CA SER A 139 13.35 -9.97 -5.55
C SER A 139 12.27 -10.83 -4.90
N ILE A 140 11.70 -11.77 -5.66
CA ILE A 140 10.63 -12.65 -5.17
C ILE A 140 11.13 -13.52 -4.01
N ILE A 141 12.31 -14.12 -4.17
CA ILE A 141 12.91 -14.98 -3.14
C ILE A 141 13.19 -14.18 -1.87
N LEU A 142 13.79 -12.98 -2.01
CA LEU A 142 14.09 -12.14 -0.85
C LEU A 142 12.81 -11.67 -0.14
N GLN A 143 11.80 -11.22 -0.89
CA GLN A 143 10.52 -10.82 -0.33
C GLN A 143 9.85 -11.97 0.43
N GLY A 144 9.88 -13.18 -0.13
CA GLY A 144 9.36 -14.38 0.54
C GLY A 144 10.13 -14.71 1.82
N ALA A 145 11.45 -14.69 1.76
CA ALA A 145 12.31 -14.94 2.92
C ALA A 145 12.10 -13.92 4.04
N LEU A 146 12.00 -12.62 3.71
CA LEU A 146 11.70 -11.56 4.66
C LEU A 146 10.28 -11.70 5.23
N GLY A 147 9.30 -12.07 4.41
CA GLY A 147 7.94 -12.35 4.86
C GLY A 147 7.90 -13.46 5.91
N ILE A 148 8.59 -14.58 5.64
CA ILE A 148 8.72 -15.69 6.59
C ILE A 148 9.41 -15.22 7.88
N PHE A 149 10.50 -14.45 7.75
CA PHE A 149 11.22 -13.92 8.90
C PHE A 149 10.33 -13.04 9.79
N PHE A 150 9.56 -12.12 9.21
CA PHE A 150 8.68 -11.23 9.96
C PHE A 150 7.55 -11.96 10.69
N ILE A 151 7.08 -13.10 10.18
CA ILE A 151 6.09 -13.94 10.87
C ILE A 151 6.62 -14.45 12.21
N PHE A 152 7.93 -14.72 12.33
CA PHE A 152 8.53 -15.21 13.57
C PHE A 152 8.97 -14.11 14.54
N VAL A 153 9.17 -12.88 14.04
CA VAL A 153 9.82 -11.79 14.82
C VAL A 153 8.84 -10.72 15.28
N SER A 154 7.71 -10.51 14.60
CA SER A 154 6.77 -9.43 14.91
C SER A 154 5.34 -9.90 15.02
N ASP A 155 4.58 -9.21 15.87
CA ASP A 155 3.13 -9.30 15.92
C ASP A 155 2.48 -8.43 14.82
N LEU A 156 1.24 -8.79 14.48
CA LEU A 156 0.48 -8.15 13.40
C LEU A 156 0.31 -6.64 13.64
N THR A 157 0.04 -6.23 14.88
CA THR A 157 -0.18 -4.83 15.25
C THR A 157 1.09 -3.99 15.08
N SER A 158 2.24 -4.49 15.53
CA SER A 158 3.54 -3.84 15.33
C SER A 158 3.90 -3.73 13.84
N LEU A 159 3.65 -4.78 13.06
CA LEU A 159 3.92 -4.79 11.62
C LEU A 159 3.03 -3.78 10.88
N LEU A 160 1.75 -3.69 11.24
CA LEU A 160 0.82 -2.69 10.70
C LEU A 160 1.25 -1.27 11.03
N GLY A 161 1.67 -1.00 12.27
CA GLY A 161 2.16 0.32 12.68
C GLY A 161 3.41 0.75 11.89
N TYR A 162 4.39 -0.15 11.78
CA TYR A 162 5.59 0.08 10.96
C TYR A 162 5.25 0.35 9.50
N PHE A 163 4.44 -0.53 8.88
CA PHE A 163 4.07 -0.43 7.47
C PHE A 163 3.32 0.87 7.16
N THR A 164 2.38 1.25 8.03
CA THR A 164 1.55 2.45 7.83
C THR A 164 2.39 3.72 7.83
N LEU A 165 3.36 3.85 8.73
CA LEU A 165 4.25 5.01 8.79
C LEU A 165 5.16 5.11 7.57
N VAL A 166 5.84 4.02 7.23
CA VAL A 166 6.73 3.96 6.06
C VAL A 166 5.94 4.28 4.79
N MET A 167 4.73 3.72 4.66
CA MET A 167 3.87 3.98 3.52
C MET A 167 3.42 5.44 3.46
N CYS A 168 2.97 6.04 4.56
CA CYS A 168 2.55 7.44 4.58
C CYS A 168 3.70 8.39 4.25
N PHE A 169 4.90 8.11 4.76
CA PHE A 169 6.10 8.86 4.43
C PHE A 169 6.44 8.76 2.94
N LYS A 170 6.49 7.54 2.40
CA LYS A 170 6.70 7.28 0.97
C LYS A 170 5.62 7.96 0.10
N ASN A 171 4.36 7.95 0.52
CA ASN A 171 3.27 8.62 -0.20
C ASN A 171 3.45 10.14 -0.22
N THR A 172 3.82 10.73 0.92
CA THR A 172 4.11 12.16 1.05
C THR A 172 5.27 12.57 0.14
N LEU A 173 6.36 11.80 0.11
CA LEU A 173 7.48 12.03 -0.81
C LEU A 173 7.07 11.88 -2.27
N THR A 174 6.22 10.89 -2.59
CA THR A 174 5.71 10.67 -3.95
C THR A 174 4.87 11.84 -4.43
N PHE A 175 3.99 12.38 -3.57
CA PHE A 175 3.20 13.57 -3.92
C PHE A 175 4.05 14.84 -3.94
N GLY A 176 5.06 14.96 -3.08
CA GLY A 176 6.00 16.08 -3.09
C GLY A 176 6.88 16.10 -4.35
N SER A 177 7.34 14.92 -4.81
CA SER A 177 8.20 14.81 -5.99
C SER A 177 7.52 15.29 -7.26
N ILE A 178 6.19 15.19 -7.36
CA ILE A 178 5.43 15.65 -8.52
C ILE A 178 5.57 17.17 -8.72
N ILE A 179 5.67 17.94 -7.63
CA ILE A 179 5.86 19.40 -7.66
C ILE A 179 7.22 19.74 -8.26
N TRP A 180 8.23 18.93 -7.95
CA TRP A 180 9.58 19.08 -8.48
C TRP A 180 9.68 18.59 -9.93
N CYS A 181 9.12 17.43 -10.26
CA CYS A 181 9.12 16.88 -11.61
C CYS A 181 8.44 17.80 -12.63
N ARG A 182 7.35 18.49 -12.24
CA ARG A 182 6.68 19.45 -13.12
C ARG A 182 7.49 20.70 -13.45
N LYS A 183 8.53 21.02 -12.66
CA LYS A 183 9.45 22.13 -12.94
C LYS A 183 10.52 21.77 -13.96
N ARG A 184 10.64 20.50 -14.36
CA ARG A 184 11.62 20.04 -15.34
C ARG A 184 11.02 20.04 -16.75
N ASP A 185 11.78 20.50 -17.73
CA ASP A 185 11.35 20.58 -19.13
C ASP A 185 11.21 19.22 -19.82
N ASP A 186 11.82 18.16 -19.26
CA ASP A 186 11.78 16.79 -19.78
C ASP A 186 10.53 15.99 -19.31
N TYR A 187 9.70 16.56 -18.45
CA TYR A 187 8.57 15.85 -17.86
C TYR A 187 7.34 15.81 -18.78
N LYS A 188 7.10 14.65 -19.40
CA LYS A 188 5.92 14.37 -20.25
C LYS A 188 4.97 13.39 -19.56
N PRO A 189 4.03 13.85 -18.71
CA PRO A 189 3.10 12.96 -18.02
C PRO A 189 2.09 12.33 -18.99
N LEU A 190 1.82 11.03 -18.83
CA LEU A 190 0.77 10.32 -19.59
C LEU A 190 -0.63 10.86 -19.30
N TRP A 191 -0.85 11.37 -18.09
CA TRP A 191 -2.11 11.97 -17.66
C TRP A 191 -1.83 13.18 -16.78
N ARG A 192 -2.52 14.29 -17.06
CA ARG A 192 -2.42 15.52 -16.26
C ARG A 192 -3.64 15.61 -15.34
N THR A 193 -3.38 15.73 -14.04
CA THR A 193 -4.42 16.00 -13.04
C THR A 193 -5.09 17.35 -13.34
N PRO A 194 -6.44 17.39 -13.39
CA PRO A 194 -7.18 18.61 -13.73
C PRO A 194 -7.10 19.69 -12.62
N ALA A 195 -6.99 19.30 -11.35
CA ALA A 195 -6.92 20.21 -10.20
C ALA A 195 -5.63 20.02 -9.40
N PHE A 196 -4.48 20.23 -10.05
CA PHE A 196 -3.16 19.89 -9.52
C PHE A 196 -2.90 20.39 -8.09
N GLY A 197 -3.02 21.70 -7.84
CA GLY A 197 -2.69 22.27 -6.54
C GLY A 197 -3.54 21.68 -5.42
N LEU A 198 -4.86 21.66 -5.62
CA LEU A 198 -5.83 21.17 -4.64
C LEU A 198 -5.71 19.66 -4.40
N MET A 199 -5.55 18.85 -5.45
CA MET A 199 -5.40 17.40 -5.33
C MET A 199 -4.10 17.03 -4.61
N THR A 200 -2.99 17.71 -4.90
CA THR A 200 -1.70 17.45 -4.26
C THR A 200 -1.70 17.92 -2.81
N THR A 201 -2.28 19.09 -2.48
CA THR A 201 -2.37 19.54 -1.09
C THR A 201 -3.27 18.65 -0.26
N LEU A 202 -4.41 18.20 -0.80
CA LEU A 202 -5.30 17.26 -0.10
C LEU A 202 -4.61 15.92 0.18
N ALA A 203 -3.86 15.40 -0.80
CA ALA A 203 -3.17 14.11 -0.65
C ALA A 203 -2.00 14.17 0.36
N ILE A 204 -1.29 15.30 0.42
CA ILE A 204 -0.25 15.54 1.44
C ILE A 204 -0.91 15.72 2.80
N ALA A 205 -1.96 16.53 2.90
CA ALA A 205 -2.68 16.76 4.16
C ALA A 205 -3.27 15.47 4.72
N SER A 206 -3.90 14.62 3.88
CA SER A 206 -4.43 13.33 4.31
C SER A 206 -3.33 12.39 4.78
N SER A 207 -2.19 12.36 4.09
CA SER A 207 -1.03 11.55 4.50
C SER A 207 -0.46 12.02 5.84
N LEU A 208 -0.38 13.34 6.08
CA LEU A 208 0.07 13.92 7.35
C LEU A 208 -0.91 13.62 8.51
N ILE A 209 -2.22 13.68 8.25
CA ILE A 209 -3.24 13.31 9.24
C ILE A 209 -3.10 11.84 9.64
N LEU A 210 -2.82 10.96 8.68
CA LEU A 210 -2.59 9.54 8.95
C LEU A 210 -1.31 9.29 9.74
N VAL A 211 -0.22 10.01 9.42
CA VAL A 211 1.00 9.96 10.24
C VAL A 211 0.68 10.36 11.68
N ALA A 212 0.04 11.53 11.88
CA ALA A 212 -0.32 12.02 13.20
C ALA A 212 -1.23 11.05 13.97
N SER A 213 -2.17 10.40 13.28
CA SER A 213 -3.07 9.42 13.90
C SER A 213 -2.38 8.09 14.21
N THR A 214 -1.39 7.69 13.40
CA THR A 214 -0.60 6.49 13.66
C THR A 214 0.21 6.63 14.95
N PHE A 215 0.70 7.84 15.28
CA PHE A 215 1.34 8.10 16.57
C PHE A 215 0.42 7.93 17.79
N VAL A 216 -0.91 7.97 17.60
CA VAL A 216 -1.88 7.85 18.71
C VAL A 216 -2.13 6.40 19.10
N TRP A 217 -2.02 5.46 18.15
CA TRP A 217 -2.41 4.06 18.36
C TRP A 217 -1.28 3.04 18.08
N ALA A 218 -0.24 3.39 17.32
CA ALA A 218 0.80 2.44 16.98
C ALA A 218 1.70 2.11 18.18
N PRO A 219 2.10 0.83 18.36
CA PRO A 219 3.07 0.43 19.36
C PRO A 219 4.40 1.17 19.17
N ILE A 220 5.00 1.63 20.28
CA ILE A 220 6.31 2.30 20.31
C ILE A 220 7.40 1.52 19.52
N PRO A 221 7.45 0.17 19.55
CA PRO A 221 8.42 -0.58 18.76
C PRO A 221 8.28 -0.38 17.24
N GLY A 222 7.05 -0.37 16.70
CA GLY A 222 6.81 -0.16 15.27
C GLY A 222 7.18 1.24 14.80
N LEU A 223 6.97 2.24 15.67
CA LEU A 223 7.38 3.63 15.47
C LEU A 223 8.90 3.76 15.40
N ILE A 224 9.63 3.13 16.33
CA ILE A 224 11.10 3.16 16.34
C ILE A 224 11.66 2.53 15.06
N CYS A 225 11.17 1.36 14.66
CA CYS A 225 11.59 0.71 13.42
C CYS A 225 11.32 1.58 12.19
N ALA A 226 10.15 2.24 12.11
CA ALA A 226 9.81 3.11 10.99
C ALA A 226 10.73 4.34 10.93
N VAL A 227 11.03 4.97 12.07
CA VAL A 227 11.95 6.11 12.14
C VAL A 227 13.37 5.70 11.74
N ILE A 228 13.84 4.54 12.20
CA ILE A 228 15.17 4.01 11.82
C ILE A 228 15.23 3.83 10.30
N VAL A 229 14.22 3.20 9.70
CA VAL A 229 14.18 2.97 8.25
C VAL A 229 14.17 4.28 7.47
N ILE A 230 13.30 5.22 7.84
CA ILE A 230 13.24 6.55 7.22
C ILE A 230 14.57 7.28 7.36
N ALA A 231 15.23 7.18 8.52
CA ALA A 231 16.53 7.80 8.76
C ALA A 231 17.65 7.14 7.93
N THR A 232 17.59 5.82 7.68
CA THR A 232 18.55 5.10 6.84
C THR A 232 18.29 5.25 5.34
N ASP A 233 17.06 5.55 4.93
CA ASP A 233 16.68 5.68 3.51
C ASP A 233 17.37 6.87 2.81
N LEU A 234 17.49 8.01 3.50
CA LEU A 234 18.14 9.22 2.95
C LEU A 234 19.66 9.01 2.68
N PRO A 235 20.46 8.51 3.64
CA PRO A 235 21.85 8.14 3.41
C PRO A 235 22.02 7.07 2.33
N ALA A 236 21.17 6.04 2.34
CA ALA A 236 21.22 4.98 1.33
C ALA A 236 20.98 5.56 -0.07
N TYR A 237 19.95 6.40 -0.24
CA TYR A 237 19.68 7.07 -1.50
C TYR A 237 20.85 7.95 -1.94
N ALA A 238 21.44 8.76 -1.05
CA ALA A 238 22.56 9.62 -1.39
C ALA A 238 23.80 8.82 -1.84
N PHE A 239 24.08 7.69 -1.18
CA PHE A 239 25.15 6.77 -1.55
C PHE A 239 24.95 6.18 -2.96
N TRP A 240 23.76 5.65 -3.23
CA TRP A 240 23.44 5.04 -4.52
C TRP A 240 23.30 6.08 -5.64
N ALA A 241 22.75 7.26 -5.37
CA ALA A 241 22.67 8.36 -6.33
C ALA A 241 24.05 8.87 -6.75
N LYS A 242 25.00 8.98 -5.79
CA LYS A 242 26.39 9.35 -6.09
C LYS A 242 27.06 8.31 -6.97
N ARG A 243 26.86 7.02 -6.67
CA ARG A 243 27.40 5.89 -7.45
C ARG A 243 26.81 5.82 -8.86
N SER A 244 25.51 6.02 -9.00
CA SER A 244 24.82 6.06 -10.31
C SER A 244 25.32 7.22 -11.18
N ARG A 245 25.49 8.43 -10.61
CA ARG A 245 26.09 9.56 -11.33
C ARG A 245 27.51 9.29 -11.80
N GLN A 246 28.33 8.61 -10.99
CA GLN A 246 29.70 8.23 -11.38
C GLN A 246 29.71 7.20 -12.52
N LEU A 247 28.80 6.23 -12.49
CA LEU A 247 28.70 5.22 -13.55
C LEU A 247 28.23 5.83 -14.88
N ASN A 248 27.24 6.73 -14.85
CA ASN A 248 26.74 7.40 -16.05
C ASN A 248 27.73 8.44 -16.62
N ALA A 249 28.69 8.91 -15.83
CA ALA A 249 29.75 9.80 -16.31
C ALA A 249 30.91 9.05 -16.99
N LEU A 250 30.96 7.72 -16.86
CA LEU A 250 31.99 6.84 -17.45
C LEU A 250 31.51 6.12 -18.72
N SER A 251 30.22 6.24 -19.06
CA SER A 251 29.56 5.67 -20.24
C SER A 251 29.30 6.72 -21.30
#